data_AF-A0A538CAL5-F1
#
_entry.id   AF-A0A538CAL5-F1
#
_cell.length_a   1.000
_cell.length_b   1.000
_cell.length_c   1.000
_cell.angle_alpha   90.00
_cell.angle_beta   90.00
_cell.angle_gamma   90.00
#
_symmetry.space_group_name_H-M   'P 1'
#
loop_
_entity.id
_entity.type
_entity.pdbx_description
1 polymer ?
#
loop_
_entity_poly.entity_id
_entity_poly.type
_entity_poly.pdbx_seq_one_letter_code
_entity_poly.pdbx_strand_id
1 'polypeptide(L)'
;MPAGELIFANVLDVRQRAAEGDAAEGLVYLLSIPARALPFVVVRDWKAPTGYIEEQVQLVAPSGKVIHEIGPAARHFLGSMDLTRFEDVVEDAVFEEIGIYLASFLLSGEILGQTEFQVVLQAAPDKLPKEVDDGLKKSDVAWIGVEYQGRDVAIPAWFVYRGGKIYVLSSREPSLDEQSVPGLPDSNDLVVITRRKYRDTSLGRFHAAARLLEGPEWEDAAKLLADRRRDRHGPPEEAIKRWRGTCTIAELTPIVA
;
A
#
# COMPACT_ATOMS: atom_id res chain seq x y z
N MET A 1 34.02 -3.82 -21.43
CA MET A 1 32.91 -4.65 -21.94
C MET A 1 31.76 -4.48 -20.96
N PRO A 2 30.52 -4.32 -21.43
CA PRO A 2 29.38 -4.13 -20.53
C PRO A 2 29.26 -5.32 -19.57
N ALA A 3 28.82 -5.07 -18.34
CA ALA A 3 28.72 -6.09 -17.29
C ALA A 3 27.68 -7.19 -17.62
N GLY A 4 26.79 -6.94 -18.57
CA GLY A 4 25.79 -7.88 -19.08
C GLY A 4 24.92 -7.20 -20.15
N GLU A 5 23.82 -7.85 -20.51
CA GLU A 5 22.80 -7.35 -21.43
C GLU A 5 21.42 -7.59 -20.82
N LEU A 6 20.61 -6.53 -20.76
CA LEU A 6 19.19 -6.64 -20.40
C LEU A 6 18.41 -7.11 -21.62
N ILE A 7 17.81 -8.30 -21.54
CA ILE A 7 17.07 -8.92 -22.65
C ILE A 7 15.60 -8.50 -22.64
N PHE A 8 15.02 -8.44 -21.45
CA PHE A 8 13.62 -8.07 -21.26
C PHE A 8 13.47 -7.44 -19.87
N ALA A 9 12.59 -6.45 -19.75
CA ALA A 9 12.13 -5.95 -18.47
C ALA A 9 10.76 -5.31 -18.58
N ASN A 10 9.99 -5.40 -17.49
CA ASN A 10 8.71 -4.70 -17.36
C ASN A 10 8.40 -4.42 -15.89
N VAL A 11 7.57 -3.39 -15.66
CA VAL A 11 7.05 -3.00 -14.35
C VAL A 11 5.53 -2.93 -14.46
N LEU A 12 4.83 -3.84 -13.79
CA LEU A 12 3.40 -4.00 -13.95
C LEU A 12 2.70 -4.54 -12.69
N ASP A 13 1.45 -4.14 -12.49
CA ASP A 13 0.58 -4.60 -11.40
C ASP A 13 0.46 -6.13 -11.40
N VAL A 14 0.44 -6.73 -10.20
CA VAL A 14 0.38 -8.19 -10.02
C VAL A 14 -0.84 -8.81 -10.71
N ARG A 15 -1.99 -8.13 -10.69
CA ARG A 15 -3.26 -8.64 -11.26
C ARG A 15 -3.24 -8.54 -12.77
N GLN A 16 -2.67 -7.46 -13.31
CA GLN A 16 -2.49 -7.31 -14.75
C GLN A 16 -1.54 -8.40 -15.29
N ARG A 17 -0.41 -8.61 -14.62
CA ARG A 17 0.52 -9.69 -14.95
C ARG A 17 -0.15 -11.06 -14.94
N ALA A 18 -0.98 -11.32 -13.93
CA ALA A 18 -1.71 -12.58 -13.84
C ALA A 18 -2.70 -12.80 -14.99
N ALA A 19 -3.26 -11.72 -15.55
CA ALA A 19 -4.22 -11.79 -16.65
C ALA A 19 -3.56 -11.85 -18.03
N GLU A 20 -2.49 -11.07 -18.25
CA GLU A 20 -1.93 -10.79 -19.57
C GLU A 20 -0.49 -11.30 -19.75
N GLY A 21 0.18 -11.72 -18.67
CA GLY A 21 1.57 -12.16 -18.67
C GLY A 21 2.57 -11.01 -18.55
N ASP A 22 3.86 -11.31 -18.74
CA ASP A 22 4.92 -10.31 -18.52
C ASP A 22 4.94 -9.20 -19.58
N ALA A 23 4.42 -9.45 -20.77
CA ALA A 23 4.37 -8.50 -21.88
C ALA A 23 3.13 -7.59 -21.86
N ALA A 24 2.37 -7.58 -20.75
CA ALA A 24 1.26 -6.66 -20.55
C ALA A 24 1.71 -5.19 -20.59
N GLU A 25 0.76 -4.28 -20.74
CA GLU A 25 1.06 -2.84 -20.62
C GLU A 25 1.67 -2.57 -19.24
N GLY A 26 2.81 -1.89 -19.15
CA GLY A 26 3.47 -1.66 -17.86
C GLY A 26 2.70 -0.68 -17.00
N LEU A 27 1.66 -1.12 -16.27
CA LEU A 27 0.80 -0.25 -15.46
C LEU A 27 1.02 -0.49 -13.97
N VAL A 28 1.12 0.59 -13.21
CA VAL A 28 1.13 0.59 -11.74
C VAL A 28 -0.03 1.45 -11.24
N TYR A 29 -0.83 0.91 -10.32
CA TYR A 29 -2.07 1.53 -9.89
C TYR A 29 -1.95 2.16 -8.50
N LEU A 30 -2.50 3.37 -8.36
CA LEU A 30 -2.65 4.08 -7.09
C LEU A 30 -4.13 4.26 -6.75
N LEU A 31 -4.45 4.33 -5.46
CA LEU A 31 -5.80 4.68 -4.98
C LEU A 31 -5.96 6.19 -4.71
N SER A 32 -4.85 6.89 -4.49
CA SER A 32 -4.79 8.33 -4.23
C SER A 32 -3.36 8.85 -4.48
N ILE A 33 -3.12 10.15 -4.28
CA ILE A 33 -1.79 10.77 -4.37
C ILE A 33 -1.63 11.78 -3.22
N PRO A 34 -0.47 11.82 -2.52
CA PRO A 34 0.59 10.82 -2.56
C PRO A 34 0.14 9.53 -1.87
N ALA A 35 0.52 8.37 -2.41
CA ALA A 35 0.12 7.09 -1.84
C ALA A 35 1.09 5.95 -2.16
N ARG A 36 1.04 4.92 -1.32
CA ARG A 36 1.58 3.60 -1.62
C ARG A 36 0.81 2.99 -2.79
N ALA A 37 1.55 2.39 -3.74
CA ALA A 37 0.95 1.70 -4.87
C ALA A 37 0.28 0.39 -4.46
N LEU A 38 -0.68 -0.06 -5.28
CA LEU A 38 -1.08 -1.46 -5.26
C LEU A 38 0.14 -2.34 -5.63
N PRO A 39 0.25 -3.57 -5.08
CA PRO A 39 1.40 -4.42 -5.34
C PRO A 39 1.66 -4.63 -6.83
N PHE A 40 2.92 -4.43 -7.23
CA PHE A 40 3.37 -4.59 -8.60
C PHE A 40 4.66 -5.40 -8.66
N VAL A 41 5.01 -5.89 -9.84
CA VAL A 41 6.20 -6.71 -10.06
C VAL A 41 7.16 -5.97 -10.98
N VAL A 42 8.44 -6.02 -10.61
CA VAL A 42 9.55 -5.69 -11.50
C VAL A 42 10.16 -6.98 -12.00
N VAL A 43 9.87 -7.32 -13.25
CA VAL A 43 10.39 -8.51 -13.93
C VAL A 43 11.50 -8.12 -14.88
N ARG A 44 12.56 -8.92 -14.93
CA ARG A 44 13.68 -8.71 -15.84
C ARG A 44 14.46 -9.97 -16.12
N ASP A 45 14.98 -10.02 -17.33
CA ASP A 45 15.77 -11.11 -17.86
C ASP A 45 17.13 -10.60 -18.35
N TRP A 46 18.19 -11.26 -17.89
CA TRP A 46 19.57 -10.88 -18.13
C TRP A 46 20.35 -11.96 -18.89
N LYS A 47 21.30 -11.51 -19.71
CA LYS A 47 22.48 -12.30 -20.09
C LYS A 47 23.73 -11.63 -19.53
N ALA A 48 24.36 -12.26 -18.55
CA ALA A 48 25.56 -11.72 -17.89
C ALA A 48 26.54 -12.86 -17.57
N PRO A 49 27.81 -12.59 -17.27
CA PRO A 49 28.77 -13.61 -16.84
C PRO A 49 28.24 -14.43 -15.64
N THR A 50 28.61 -15.70 -15.58
CA THR A 50 28.20 -16.59 -14.49
C THR A 50 28.79 -16.12 -13.16
N GLY A 51 28.00 -16.17 -12.08
CA GLY A 51 28.46 -15.87 -10.72
C GLY A 51 27.63 -14.80 -10.04
N TYR A 52 28.14 -14.26 -8.93
CA TYR A 52 27.48 -13.21 -8.18
C TYR A 52 27.86 -11.83 -8.73
N ILE A 53 26.86 -11.08 -9.19
CA ILE A 53 27.01 -9.71 -9.68
C ILE A 53 26.06 -8.82 -8.88
N GLU A 54 26.53 -7.65 -8.50
CA GLU A 54 25.68 -6.64 -7.87
C GLU A 54 24.66 -6.13 -8.89
N GLU A 55 23.39 -6.18 -8.52
CA GLU A 55 22.30 -5.66 -9.31
C GLU A 55 21.53 -4.61 -8.50
N GLN A 56 21.12 -3.55 -9.19
CA GLN A 56 20.25 -2.51 -8.67
C GLN A 56 19.17 -2.17 -9.70
N VAL A 57 17.96 -1.88 -9.23
CA VAL A 57 16.90 -1.28 -10.05
C VAL A 57 16.47 0.03 -9.41
N GLN A 58 16.29 1.07 -10.22
CA GLN A 58 15.82 2.38 -9.78
C GLN A 58 14.52 2.73 -10.50
N LEU A 59 13.48 3.06 -9.74
CA LEU A 59 12.24 3.63 -10.28
C LEU A 59 12.34 5.16 -10.25
N VAL A 60 12.23 5.79 -11.40
CA VAL A 60 12.46 7.23 -11.59
C VAL A 60 11.16 7.91 -12.00
N ALA A 61 10.79 8.94 -11.25
CA ALA A 61 9.61 9.76 -11.50
C ALA A 61 9.75 10.66 -12.73
N PRO A 62 8.64 11.19 -13.28
CA PRO A 62 8.67 12.23 -14.31
C PRO A 62 9.53 13.44 -13.94
N SER A 63 9.58 13.78 -12.64
CA SER A 63 10.44 14.83 -12.09
C SER A 63 11.94 14.51 -12.09
N GLY A 64 12.34 13.28 -12.42
CA GLY A 64 13.72 12.79 -12.39
C GLY A 64 14.17 12.27 -11.02
N LYS A 65 13.30 12.31 -10.00
CA LYS A 65 13.59 11.78 -8.66
C LYS A 65 13.54 10.25 -8.67
N VAL A 66 14.54 9.60 -8.08
CA VAL A 66 14.46 8.17 -7.76
C VAL A 66 13.50 8.00 -6.58
N ILE A 67 12.38 7.31 -6.79
CA ILE A 67 11.32 7.14 -5.79
C ILE A 67 11.40 5.80 -5.05
N HIS A 68 12.02 4.80 -5.67
CA HIS A 68 12.18 3.48 -5.08
C HIS A 68 13.40 2.78 -5.68
N GLU A 69 14.06 1.95 -4.88
CA GLU A 69 15.23 1.19 -5.28
C GLU A 69 15.09 -0.27 -4.85
N ILE A 70 15.48 -1.18 -5.74
CA ILE A 70 15.64 -2.60 -5.44
C ILE A 70 17.14 -2.89 -5.47
N GLY A 71 17.71 -3.33 -4.35
CA GLY A 71 19.15 -3.45 -4.19
C GLY A 71 19.81 -2.14 -3.74
N PRO A 72 21.13 -1.97 -3.92
CA PRO A 72 22.06 -2.90 -4.56
C PRO A 72 22.18 -4.22 -3.80
N ALA A 73 22.14 -5.34 -4.51
CA ALA A 73 22.30 -6.67 -3.93
C ALA A 73 23.06 -7.62 -4.87
N ALA A 74 23.92 -8.46 -4.30
CA ALA A 74 24.60 -9.51 -5.05
C ALA A 74 23.58 -10.60 -5.46
N ARG A 75 23.34 -10.74 -6.76
CA ARG A 75 22.47 -11.78 -7.34
C ARG A 75 23.27 -12.79 -8.15
N HIS A 76 22.80 -14.03 -8.18
CA HIS A 76 23.48 -15.12 -8.88
C HIS A 76 23.00 -15.24 -10.34
N PHE A 77 23.92 -15.16 -11.29
CA PHE A 77 23.69 -15.26 -12.73
C PHE A 77 24.14 -16.61 -13.28
N LEU A 78 23.33 -17.18 -14.18
CA LEU A 78 23.57 -18.49 -14.79
C LEU A 78 24.70 -18.47 -15.81
N GLY A 79 24.86 -17.36 -16.53
CA GLY A 79 25.90 -17.18 -17.54
C GLY A 79 25.39 -16.57 -18.83
N SER A 80 26.30 -16.14 -19.71
CA SER A 80 25.95 -15.40 -20.92
C SER A 80 25.21 -16.23 -21.97
N MET A 81 25.22 -17.55 -21.83
CA MET A 81 24.51 -18.49 -22.73
C MET A 81 23.08 -18.77 -22.26
N ASP A 82 22.77 -18.48 -21.00
CA ASP A 82 21.48 -18.76 -20.37
C ASP A 82 20.77 -17.46 -19.96
N LEU A 83 19.45 -17.49 -19.91
CA LEU A 83 18.66 -16.36 -19.43
C LEU A 83 18.59 -16.43 -17.90
N THR A 84 19.10 -15.41 -17.21
CA THR A 84 18.91 -15.27 -15.76
C THR A 84 17.72 -14.36 -15.50
N ARG A 85 16.69 -14.90 -14.87
CA ARG A 85 15.44 -14.18 -14.59
C ARG A 85 15.33 -13.77 -13.14
N PHE A 86 14.94 -12.52 -12.91
CA PHE A 86 14.58 -12.01 -11.58
C PHE A 86 13.17 -11.41 -11.59
N GLU A 87 12.48 -11.63 -10.48
CA GLU A 87 11.15 -11.10 -10.22
C GLU A 87 11.14 -10.58 -8.78
N ASP A 88 10.89 -9.28 -8.61
CA ASP A 88 10.70 -8.68 -7.30
C ASP A 88 9.29 -8.09 -7.23
N VAL A 89 8.54 -8.50 -6.21
CA VAL A 89 7.24 -7.90 -5.88
C VAL A 89 7.51 -6.69 -4.99
N VAL A 90 7.00 -5.53 -5.39
CA VAL A 90 7.14 -4.27 -4.67
C VAL A 90 5.79 -3.94 -4.02
N GLU A 91 5.81 -3.78 -2.69
CA GLU A 91 4.62 -3.52 -1.88
C GLU A 91 4.72 -2.19 -1.11
N ASP A 92 5.84 -1.48 -1.23
CA ASP A 92 6.19 -0.33 -0.40
C ASP A 92 6.65 0.92 -1.13
N ALA A 93 6.63 0.91 -2.46
CA ALA A 93 6.86 2.12 -3.23
C ALA A 93 5.71 3.13 -3.04
N VAL A 94 6.09 4.36 -2.68
CA VAL A 94 5.18 5.51 -2.54
C VAL A 94 5.39 6.45 -3.71
N PHE A 95 4.29 6.85 -4.34
CA PHE A 95 4.27 7.70 -5.51
C PHE A 95 3.61 9.03 -5.19
N GLU A 96 4.28 10.12 -5.58
CA GLU A 96 3.83 11.51 -5.38
C GLU A 96 3.22 12.12 -6.66
N GLU A 97 3.35 11.45 -7.81
CA GLU A 97 2.96 11.94 -9.12
C GLU A 97 2.33 10.80 -9.94
N ILE A 98 1.60 11.14 -11.01
CA ILE A 98 1.13 10.19 -12.04
C ILE A 98 1.82 10.49 -13.36
N GLY A 99 1.82 9.52 -14.27
CA GLY A 99 2.39 9.68 -15.61
C GLY A 99 3.34 8.55 -15.96
N ILE A 100 4.29 8.85 -16.84
CA ILE A 100 5.27 7.88 -17.34
C ILE A 100 6.51 7.94 -16.46
N TYR A 101 6.82 6.80 -15.85
CA TYR A 101 7.99 6.56 -15.03
C TYR A 101 9.00 5.73 -15.81
N LEU A 102 10.24 5.76 -15.36
CA LEU A 102 11.34 4.99 -15.94
C LEU A 102 11.90 4.02 -14.91
N ALA A 103 11.97 2.74 -15.25
CA ALA A 103 12.73 1.78 -14.47
C ALA A 103 14.11 1.61 -15.12
N SER A 104 15.16 1.92 -14.37
CA SER A 104 16.56 1.79 -14.79
C SER A 104 17.18 0.56 -14.15
N PHE A 105 17.82 -0.28 -14.97
CA PHE A 105 18.39 -1.55 -14.53
C PHE A 105 19.91 -1.50 -14.60
N LEU A 106 20.55 -1.73 -13.46
CA LEU A 106 21.98 -1.59 -13.29
C LEU A 106 22.63 -2.92 -12.90
N LEU A 107 23.79 -3.21 -13.50
CA LEU A 107 24.72 -4.24 -13.00
C LEU A 107 26.05 -3.59 -12.67
N SER A 108 26.57 -3.85 -11.47
CA SER A 108 27.84 -3.29 -10.98
C SER A 108 27.91 -1.75 -11.12
N GLY A 109 26.78 -1.07 -10.91
CA GLY A 109 26.65 0.38 -11.02
C GLY A 109 26.54 0.95 -12.44
N GLU A 110 26.57 0.11 -13.48
CA GLU A 110 26.37 0.52 -14.88
C GLU A 110 24.90 0.34 -15.28
N ILE A 111 24.25 1.39 -15.81
CA ILE A 111 22.90 1.27 -16.40
C ILE A 111 23.02 0.50 -17.72
N LEU A 112 22.39 -0.68 -17.78
CA LEU A 112 22.42 -1.56 -18.94
C LEU A 112 21.11 -1.60 -19.73
N GLY A 113 20.05 -1.02 -19.18
CA GLY A 113 18.78 -0.87 -19.87
C GLY A 113 17.77 -0.08 -19.07
N GLN A 114 16.74 0.40 -19.76
CA GLN A 114 15.63 1.14 -19.16
C GLN A 114 14.32 0.69 -19.82
N THR A 115 13.24 0.70 -19.05
CA THR A 115 11.88 0.50 -19.58
C THR A 115 10.93 1.51 -18.97
N GLU A 116 9.95 1.94 -19.75
CA GLU A 116 8.91 2.86 -19.29
C GLU A 116 7.74 2.08 -18.68
N PHE A 117 7.10 2.66 -17.67
CA PHE A 117 5.84 2.17 -17.13
C PHE A 117 4.96 3.35 -16.74
N GLN A 118 3.64 3.16 -16.74
CA GLN A 118 2.68 4.21 -16.45
C GLN A 118 2.09 4.02 -15.06
N VAL A 119 2.13 5.09 -14.27
CA VAL A 119 1.47 5.17 -12.97
C VAL A 119 0.14 5.89 -13.16
N VAL A 120 -0.96 5.20 -12.80
CA VAL A 120 -2.32 5.71 -13.00
C VAL A 120 -3.18 5.55 -11.75
N LEU A 121 -4.18 6.41 -11.61
CA LEU A 121 -5.20 6.26 -10.57
C LEU A 121 -6.22 5.22 -10.98
N GLN A 122 -6.53 4.30 -10.07
CA GLN A 122 -7.59 3.33 -10.20
C GLN A 122 -8.61 3.55 -9.09
N ALA A 123 -9.89 3.40 -9.41
CA ALA A 123 -10.91 3.28 -8.39
C ALA A 123 -10.63 2.03 -7.53
N ALA A 124 -10.90 2.14 -6.24
CA ALA A 124 -10.83 1.00 -5.33
C ALA A 124 -11.69 -0.16 -5.86
N PRO A 125 -11.22 -1.42 -5.77
CA PRO A 125 -12.01 -2.55 -6.19
C PRO A 125 -13.30 -2.68 -5.35
N ASP A 126 -14.42 -2.96 -6.01
CA ASP A 126 -15.72 -3.15 -5.34
C ASP A 126 -15.73 -4.35 -4.39
N LYS A 127 -14.79 -5.30 -4.58
CA LYS A 127 -14.65 -6.51 -3.77
C LYS A 127 -13.21 -6.67 -3.33
N LEU A 128 -13.03 -6.78 -2.02
CA LEU A 128 -11.75 -7.18 -1.43
C LEU A 128 -11.56 -8.70 -1.52
N PRO A 129 -10.32 -9.19 -1.43
CA PRO A 129 -10.03 -10.61 -1.24
C PRO A 129 -10.86 -11.18 -0.09
N LYS A 130 -11.40 -12.39 -0.29
CA LYS A 130 -12.39 -13.01 0.61
C LYS A 130 -11.93 -13.03 2.07
N GLU A 131 -10.65 -13.30 2.31
CA GLU A 131 -10.08 -13.39 3.65
C GLU A 131 -10.05 -12.03 4.37
N VAL A 132 -9.68 -10.97 3.64
CA VAL A 132 -9.69 -9.58 4.12
C VAL A 132 -11.12 -9.13 4.41
N ASP A 133 -12.04 -9.35 3.47
CA ASP A 133 -13.46 -9.01 3.61
C ASP A 133 -14.11 -9.74 4.80
N ASP A 134 -13.88 -11.05 4.95
CA ASP A 134 -14.36 -11.83 6.08
C ASP A 134 -13.74 -11.36 7.42
N GLY A 135 -12.45 -11.02 7.43
CA GLY A 135 -11.74 -10.51 8.59
C GLY A 135 -12.33 -9.20 9.11
N LEU A 136 -12.64 -8.27 8.19
CA LEU A 136 -13.26 -6.99 8.47
C LEU A 136 -14.73 -7.14 8.88
N LYS A 137 -15.52 -8.00 8.22
CA LYS A 137 -16.94 -8.24 8.56
C LYS A 137 -17.15 -8.86 9.94
N LYS A 138 -16.19 -9.66 10.41
CA LYS A 138 -16.29 -10.43 11.68
C LYS A 138 -15.64 -9.73 12.87
N SER A 139 -15.18 -8.49 12.71
CA SER A 139 -14.43 -7.75 13.72
C SER A 139 -15.05 -6.36 13.93
N ASP A 140 -15.12 -5.92 15.17
CA ASP A 140 -15.50 -4.53 15.52
C ASP A 140 -14.27 -3.69 15.94
N VAL A 141 -13.10 -4.34 16.07
CA VAL A 141 -11.82 -3.73 16.46
C VAL A 141 -10.70 -4.31 15.59
N ALA A 142 -9.82 -3.43 15.11
CA ALA A 142 -8.60 -3.76 14.38
C ALA A 142 -7.43 -2.97 14.98
N TRP A 143 -6.19 -3.43 14.79
CA TRP A 143 -5.04 -2.58 15.11
C TRP A 143 -4.79 -1.67 13.93
N ILE A 144 -4.87 -0.36 14.16
CA ILE A 144 -4.72 0.67 13.13
C ILE A 144 -3.66 1.66 13.58
N GLY A 145 -2.79 2.05 12.66
CA GLY A 145 -1.79 3.08 12.88
C GLY A 145 -0.84 3.19 11.71
N VAL A 146 0.44 3.44 11.98
CA VAL A 146 1.47 3.61 10.95
C VAL A 146 2.53 2.53 11.08
N GLU A 147 3.23 2.27 9.98
CA GLU A 147 4.52 1.59 10.04
C GLU A 147 5.63 2.62 10.24
N TYR A 148 6.45 2.43 11.27
CA TYR A 148 7.61 3.27 11.54
C TYR A 148 8.85 2.41 11.70
N GLN A 149 9.84 2.60 10.82
CA GLN A 149 11.10 1.84 10.82
C GLN A 149 10.88 0.32 10.82
N GLY A 150 9.99 -0.17 9.95
CA GLY A 150 9.67 -1.61 9.83
C GLY A 150 8.88 -2.18 11.01
N ARG A 151 8.31 -1.34 11.87
CA ARG A 151 7.50 -1.77 13.02
C ARG A 151 6.13 -1.12 12.98
N ASP A 152 5.11 -1.92 13.27
CA ASP A 152 3.74 -1.44 13.40
C ASP A 152 3.57 -0.64 14.70
N VAL A 153 3.32 0.66 14.56
CA VAL A 153 2.91 1.55 15.65
C VAL A 153 1.41 1.74 15.53
N ALA A 154 0.67 0.76 16.06
CA ALA A 154 -0.78 0.65 15.91
C ALA A 154 -1.47 0.46 17.27
N ILE A 155 -2.66 1.03 17.39
CA ILE A 155 -3.53 0.86 18.57
C ILE A 155 -4.75 0.00 18.20
N PRO A 156 -5.36 -0.72 19.15
CA PRO A 156 -6.69 -1.27 18.94
C PRO A 156 -7.67 -0.11 18.74
N ALA A 157 -8.21 -0.01 17.54
CA ALA A 157 -9.15 1.01 17.12
C ALA A 157 -10.46 0.34 16.73
N TRP A 158 -11.56 0.87 17.26
CA TRP A 158 -12.87 0.54 16.74
C TRP A 158 -13.04 1.15 15.35
N PHE A 159 -13.75 0.42 14.49
CA PHE A 159 -14.02 0.83 13.12
C PHE A 159 -15.41 0.37 12.67
N VAL A 160 -15.88 0.95 11.57
CA VAL A 160 -17.03 0.45 10.81
C VAL A 160 -16.57 0.04 9.43
N TYR A 161 -16.91 -1.17 9.01
CA TYR A 161 -16.65 -1.65 7.65
C TYR A 161 -17.94 -1.64 6.82
N ARG A 162 -17.91 -0.97 5.67
CA ARG A 162 -19.04 -0.89 4.74
C ARG A 162 -18.55 -0.68 3.31
N GLY A 163 -18.99 -1.55 2.40
CA GLY A 163 -18.73 -1.39 0.96
C GLY A 163 -17.26 -1.38 0.58
N GLY A 164 -16.44 -2.28 1.16
CA GLY A 164 -15.00 -2.34 0.89
C GLY A 164 -14.16 -1.31 1.63
N LYS A 165 -14.80 -0.38 2.37
CA LYS A 165 -14.12 0.71 3.07
C LYS A 165 -14.23 0.59 4.58
N ILE A 166 -13.21 1.09 5.27
CA ILE A 166 -13.11 1.13 6.72
C ILE A 166 -13.27 2.59 7.15
N TYR A 167 -14.15 2.86 8.10
CA TYR A 167 -14.32 4.18 8.70
C TYR A 167 -13.79 4.12 10.12
N VAL A 168 -12.89 5.04 10.46
CA VAL A 168 -12.27 5.12 11.78
C VAL A 168 -12.40 6.53 12.34
N LEU A 169 -12.81 6.63 13.59
CA LEU A 169 -12.78 7.87 14.36
C LEU A 169 -11.42 8.01 15.04
N SER A 170 -10.82 9.19 15.01
CA SER A 170 -9.61 9.51 15.76
C SER A 170 -9.75 10.86 16.46
N SER A 171 -9.45 10.92 17.75
CA SER A 171 -9.37 12.17 18.49
C SER A 171 -8.19 13.00 18.00
N ARG A 172 -8.40 14.31 17.81
CA ARG A 172 -7.37 15.27 17.36
C ARG A 172 -6.27 15.47 18.41
N GLU A 173 -6.65 15.36 19.68
CA GLU A 173 -5.75 15.38 20.83
C GLU A 173 -5.93 14.11 21.66
N PRO A 174 -4.87 13.58 22.30
CA PRO A 174 -4.99 12.42 23.18
C PRO A 174 -6.08 12.64 24.24
N SER A 175 -7.04 11.72 24.32
CA SER A 175 -8.19 11.83 25.22
C SER A 175 -8.48 10.49 25.91
N LEU A 176 -9.24 10.54 27.02
CA LEU A 176 -9.75 9.34 27.68
C LEU A 176 -11.07 8.84 27.06
N ASP A 177 -11.78 9.69 26.31
CA ASP A 177 -13.11 9.41 25.79
C ASP A 177 -13.08 8.75 24.41
N GLU A 178 -12.06 9.08 23.61
CA GLU A 178 -11.95 8.70 22.20
C GLU A 178 -10.51 8.29 21.85
N GLN A 179 -10.39 7.27 21.01
CA GLN A 179 -9.12 6.72 20.53
C GLN A 179 -8.34 7.75 19.68
N SER A 180 -7.03 7.84 19.85
CA SER A 180 -6.14 8.60 18.97
C SER A 180 -5.30 7.65 18.12
N VAL A 181 -5.65 7.51 16.85
CA VAL A 181 -4.98 6.60 15.92
C VAL A 181 -3.62 7.19 15.52
N PRO A 182 -2.49 6.50 15.75
CA PRO A 182 -1.19 6.95 15.30
C PRO A 182 -1.18 7.25 13.80
N GLY A 183 -0.62 8.40 13.43
CA GLY A 183 -0.54 8.86 12.06
C GLY A 183 -1.73 9.69 11.59
N LEU A 184 -2.91 9.60 12.18
CA LEU A 184 -3.99 10.53 11.85
C LEU A 184 -3.83 11.84 12.64
N PRO A 185 -4.05 13.01 12.00
CA PRO A 185 -4.63 13.21 10.67
C PRO A 185 -3.63 13.24 9.49
N ASP A 186 -2.34 13.13 9.73
CA ASP A 186 -1.29 13.52 8.76
C ASP A 186 -0.91 12.43 7.75
N SER A 187 -1.16 11.16 8.05
CA SER A 187 -0.76 10.02 7.22
C SER A 187 -1.85 9.64 6.23
N ASN A 188 -1.44 9.45 4.96
CA ASN A 188 -2.28 8.92 3.89
C ASN A 188 -2.13 7.39 3.72
N ASP A 189 -1.26 6.76 4.49
CA ASP A 189 -1.03 5.31 4.51
C ASP A 189 -1.10 4.83 5.96
N LEU A 190 -2.04 3.92 6.24
CA LEU A 190 -2.16 3.29 7.56
C LEU A 190 -2.03 1.78 7.41
N VAL A 191 -1.35 1.16 8.38
CA VAL A 191 -1.38 -0.29 8.55
C VAL A 191 -2.66 -0.69 9.27
N VAL A 192 -3.34 -1.71 8.75
CA VAL A 192 -4.52 -2.33 9.33
C VAL A 192 -4.24 -3.79 9.58
N ILE A 193 -4.40 -4.20 10.84
CA ILE A 193 -4.21 -5.58 11.27
C ILE A 193 -5.54 -6.10 11.82
N THR A 194 -6.13 -7.01 11.06
CA THR A 194 -7.41 -7.64 11.43
C THR A 194 -7.18 -8.78 12.41
N ARG A 195 -8.15 -8.91 13.34
CA ARG A 195 -8.25 -9.87 14.45
C ARG A 195 -7.09 -10.86 14.65
N ARG A 196 -6.50 -10.77 15.84
CA ARG A 196 -5.61 -11.77 16.44
C ARG A 196 -6.42 -12.79 17.25
N LYS A 197 -6.25 -14.09 17.03
CA LYS A 197 -6.72 -15.15 17.95
C LYS A 197 -5.49 -15.90 18.46
N TYR A 198 -5.24 -15.91 19.76
CA TYR A 198 -4.09 -16.56 20.43
C TYR A 198 -2.73 -15.89 20.23
N ARG A 199 -1.68 -16.52 20.78
CA ARG A 199 -0.36 -15.93 21.05
C ARG A 199 0.31 -15.37 19.78
N ASP A 200 0.11 -15.99 18.61
CA ASP A 200 0.85 -15.66 17.38
C ASP A 200 0.03 -15.63 16.08
N THR A 201 -1.31 -15.65 16.10
CA THR A 201 -2.12 -15.67 14.85
C THR A 201 -2.85 -14.35 14.61
N SER A 202 -2.36 -13.53 13.68
CA SER A 202 -3.14 -12.50 12.99
C SER A 202 -3.88 -13.12 11.81
N LEU A 203 -5.10 -12.65 11.51
CA LEU A 203 -5.85 -13.11 10.33
C LEU A 203 -5.43 -12.37 9.05
N GLY A 204 -4.87 -11.16 9.18
CA GLY A 204 -4.31 -10.42 8.05
C GLY A 204 -3.71 -9.08 8.47
N ARG A 205 -2.61 -8.70 7.83
CA ARG A 205 -1.96 -7.37 7.91
C ARG A 205 -1.92 -6.81 6.50
N PHE A 206 -2.38 -5.57 6.31
CA PHE A 206 -2.34 -4.88 5.02
C PHE A 206 -2.25 -3.37 5.21
N HIS A 207 -1.78 -2.67 4.18
CA HIS A 207 -1.81 -1.21 4.12
C HIS A 207 -3.17 -0.72 3.63
N ALA A 208 -3.55 0.49 3.99
CA ALA A 208 -4.77 1.13 3.51
C ALA A 208 -4.51 2.61 3.23
N ALA A 209 -4.95 3.06 2.06
CA ALA A 209 -4.96 4.48 1.71
C ALA A 209 -5.97 5.19 2.61
N ALA A 210 -5.51 6.20 3.34
CA ALA A 210 -6.31 6.98 4.28
C ALA A 210 -6.70 8.33 3.68
N ARG A 211 -7.96 8.71 3.85
CA ARG A 211 -8.49 10.03 3.46
C ARG A 211 -9.37 10.57 4.58
N LEU A 212 -9.13 11.82 4.99
CA LEU A 212 -10.01 12.50 5.93
C LEU A 212 -11.35 12.85 5.28
N LEU A 213 -12.43 12.65 6.01
CA LEU A 213 -13.77 13.00 5.58
C LEU A 213 -14.14 14.40 6.09
N GLU A 214 -14.85 15.15 5.24
CA GLU A 214 -15.34 16.48 5.56
C GLU A 214 -16.79 16.65 5.09
N GLY A 215 -17.46 17.69 5.60
CA GLY A 215 -18.80 18.07 5.14
C GLY A 215 -19.83 16.93 5.21
N PRO A 216 -20.62 16.69 4.16
CA PRO A 216 -21.65 15.64 4.14
C PRO A 216 -21.09 14.22 4.35
N GLU A 217 -19.92 13.91 3.79
CA GLU A 217 -19.32 12.57 3.94
C GLU A 217 -18.93 12.30 5.39
N TRP A 218 -18.44 13.32 6.09
CA TRP A 218 -18.15 13.22 7.53
C TRP A 218 -19.42 12.93 8.33
N GLU A 219 -20.53 13.63 8.06
CA GLU A 219 -21.79 13.43 8.77
C GLU A 219 -22.36 12.02 8.56
N ASP A 220 -22.28 11.49 7.35
CA ASP A 220 -22.78 10.16 7.05
C ASP A 220 -21.91 9.06 7.68
N ALA A 221 -20.59 9.21 7.65
CA ALA A 221 -19.69 8.32 8.36
C ALA A 221 -19.90 8.41 9.88
N ALA A 222 -20.08 9.61 10.44
CA ALA A 222 -20.33 9.82 11.85
C ALA A 222 -21.62 9.12 12.32
N LYS A 223 -22.70 9.13 11.53
CA LYS A 223 -23.92 8.37 11.84
C LYS A 223 -23.67 6.87 11.89
N LEU A 224 -22.93 6.33 10.91
CA LEU A 224 -22.59 4.90 10.85
C LEU A 224 -21.74 4.47 12.05
N LEU A 225 -20.74 5.30 12.35
CA LEU A 225 -19.86 5.16 13.49
C LEU A 225 -20.68 5.21 14.80
N ALA A 226 -21.48 6.25 15.02
CA ALA A 226 -22.30 6.35 16.22
C ALA A 226 -23.19 5.13 16.40
N ASP A 227 -23.92 4.70 15.38
CA ASP A 227 -24.83 3.55 15.43
C ASP A 227 -24.15 2.24 15.82
N ARG A 228 -22.94 1.99 15.30
CA ARG A 228 -22.19 0.75 15.56
C ARG A 228 -21.40 0.75 16.86
N ARG A 229 -21.30 1.89 17.55
CA ARG A 229 -20.56 2.02 18.80
C ARG A 229 -21.34 1.39 19.96
N ARG A 230 -20.86 0.24 20.45
CA ARG A 230 -21.54 -0.55 21.51
C ARG A 230 -21.48 0.08 22.90
N ASP A 231 -20.43 0.85 23.19
CA ASP A 231 -20.20 1.51 24.48
C ASP A 231 -20.68 2.98 24.49
N ARG A 232 -21.44 3.40 23.48
CA ARG A 232 -21.94 4.79 23.39
C ARG A 232 -22.88 5.08 24.56
N HIS A 233 -22.57 6.13 25.31
CA HIS A 233 -23.47 6.71 26.29
C HIS A 233 -24.37 7.76 25.63
N GLY A 234 -25.69 7.59 25.75
CA GLY A 234 -26.67 8.54 25.24
C GLY A 234 -27.03 8.38 23.74
N PRO A 235 -27.87 9.30 23.23
CA PRO A 235 -28.30 9.31 21.82
C PRO A 235 -27.13 9.47 20.84
N PRO A 236 -27.23 8.92 19.61
CA PRO A 236 -26.21 9.09 18.56
C PRO A 236 -25.83 10.55 18.30
N GLU A 237 -26.83 11.44 18.30
CA GLU A 237 -26.66 12.85 17.95
C GLU A 237 -25.76 13.60 18.93
N GLU A 238 -25.77 13.23 20.22
CA GLU A 238 -24.90 13.83 21.24
C GLU A 238 -23.43 13.47 21.01
N ALA A 239 -23.16 12.20 20.69
CA ALA A 239 -21.82 11.74 20.37
C ALA A 239 -21.29 12.42 19.09
N ILE A 240 -22.09 12.47 18.02
CA ILE A 240 -21.72 13.12 16.77
C ILE A 240 -21.42 14.61 17.00
N LYS A 241 -22.25 15.30 17.80
CA LYS A 241 -22.04 16.70 18.15
C LYS A 241 -20.69 16.91 18.86
N ARG A 242 -20.32 16.02 19.79
CA ARG A 242 -19.02 16.06 20.49
C ARG A 242 -17.86 15.82 19.52
N TRP A 243 -17.97 14.82 18.65
CA TRP A 243 -16.91 14.45 17.70
C TRP A 243 -16.57 15.57 16.71
N ARG A 244 -17.54 16.37 16.28
CA ARG A 244 -17.31 17.46 15.32
C ARG A 244 -16.22 18.45 15.79
N GLY A 245 -16.15 18.70 17.09
CA GLY A 245 -15.16 19.61 17.69
C GLY A 245 -13.84 18.95 18.08
N THR A 246 -13.84 17.64 18.32
CA THR A 246 -12.74 16.94 19.02
C THR A 246 -12.06 15.86 18.19
N CYS A 247 -12.72 15.36 17.14
CA CYS A 247 -12.29 14.20 16.39
C CYS A 247 -12.21 14.48 14.88
N THR A 248 -11.50 13.62 14.19
CA THR A 248 -11.54 13.45 12.75
C THR A 248 -12.09 12.06 12.41
N ILE A 249 -12.63 11.90 11.20
CA ILE A 249 -13.01 10.60 10.67
C ILE A 249 -12.17 10.37 9.41
N ALA A 250 -11.50 9.23 9.36
CA ALA A 250 -10.80 8.78 8.16
C ALA A 250 -11.55 7.63 7.51
N GLU A 251 -11.63 7.67 6.18
CA GLU A 251 -11.99 6.57 5.32
C GLU A 251 -10.70 5.88 4.87
N LEU A 252 -10.57 4.58 5.15
CA LEU A 252 -9.44 3.76 4.76
C LEU A 252 -9.87 2.78 3.67
N THR A 253 -9.07 2.74 2.61
CA THR A 253 -9.27 1.85 1.47
C THR A 253 -8.12 0.82 1.42
N PRO A 254 -8.37 -0.47 1.63
CA PRO A 254 -7.33 -1.48 1.64
C PRO A 254 -6.52 -1.54 0.33
N ILE A 255 -5.20 -1.62 0.47
CA ILE A 255 -4.19 -1.80 -0.58
C ILE A 255 -3.83 -3.29 -0.56
N VAL A 256 -4.57 -4.08 -1.33
CA VAL A 256 -4.45 -5.54 -1.39
C VAL A 256 -4.60 -6.01 -2.83
N ALA A 257 -3.90 -7.08 -3.20
CA ALA A 257 -3.97 -7.73 -4.51
C ALA A 257 -5.13 -8.74 -4.58
#